data_AF-A0A932HA40-F1
#
_entry.id   AF-A0A932HA40-F1
#
_cell.length_a   1.000
_cell.length_b   1.000
_cell.length_c   1.000
_cell.angle_alpha   90.00
_cell.angle_beta   90.00
_cell.angle_gamma   90.00
#
_symmetry.space_group_name_H-M   'P 1'
#
loop_
_entity.id
_entity.type
_entity.pdbx_description
1 polymer ?
#
loop_
_entity_poly.entity_id
_entity_poly.type
_entity_poly.pdbx_seq_one_letter_code
_entity_poly.pdbx_strand_id
1 'polypeptide(L)'
;MQRLILFLVTGAGTGYFPWFPGTVGTLMAIPLSLALNRMAAASIPLSLLTLTAFIVGSSWFCQKGEEIFHEKDSSKIVIDEIAGFLLANFLSPAEFKSTAAAFLIFRFFDIIKVFPARPAEQIPGGVGVILDDLIAGLYTFSILRLLFFWSFL
;
A
#
# COMPACT_ATOMS: atom_id res chain seq x y z
N MET A 1 -22.92 -2.39 -8.29
CA MET A 1 -21.55 -1.89 -8.54
C MET A 1 -20.99 -1.05 -7.41
N GLN A 2 -21.64 0.04 -6.98
CA GLN A 2 -21.10 0.94 -5.93
C GLN A 2 -20.71 0.24 -4.61
N ARG A 3 -21.52 -0.72 -4.12
CA ARG A 3 -21.18 -1.47 -2.88
C ARG A 3 -19.88 -2.26 -2.99
N LEU A 4 -19.59 -2.84 -4.15
CA LEU A 4 -18.35 -3.59 -4.40
C LEU A 4 -17.15 -2.65 -4.46
N ILE A 5 -17.30 -1.50 -5.14
CA ILE A 5 -16.27 -0.46 -5.19
C ILE A 5 -15.93 0.01 -3.77
N LEU A 6 -16.95 0.37 -2.97
CA LEU A 6 -16.75 0.78 -1.58
C LEU A 6 -16.09 -0.31 -0.75
N PHE A 7 -16.48 -1.58 -0.91
CA PHE A 7 -15.85 -2.70 -0.22
C PHE A 7 -14.35 -2.79 -0.54
N LEU A 8 -13.95 -2.61 -1.80
CA LEU A 8 -12.55 -2.67 -2.20
C LEU A 8 -11.76 -1.44 -1.76
N VAL A 9 -12.29 -0.25 -2.02
CA VAL A 9 -11.69 1.05 -1.65
C VAL A 9 -11.43 1.15 -0.16
N THR A 10 -12.38 0.68 0.66
CA THR A 10 -12.28 0.70 2.12
C THR A 10 -11.55 -0.51 2.71
N GLY A 11 -10.92 -1.35 1.87
CA GLY A 11 -10.18 -2.51 2.35
C GLY A 11 -11.06 -3.45 3.19
N ALA A 12 -12.17 -3.90 2.63
CA ALA A 12 -13.19 -4.72 3.31
C ALA A 12 -13.82 -4.05 4.55
N GLY A 13 -13.89 -2.72 4.56
CA GLY A 13 -14.50 -1.92 5.63
C GLY A 13 -13.53 -1.43 6.71
N THR A 14 -12.23 -1.75 6.61
CA THR A 14 -11.18 -1.24 7.51
C THR A 14 -11.05 0.28 7.45
N GLY A 15 -11.30 0.88 6.29
CA GLY A 15 -11.35 2.34 6.11
C GLY A 15 -12.43 3.06 6.92
N TYR A 16 -13.40 2.36 7.51
CA TYR A 16 -14.39 2.97 8.41
C TYR A 16 -13.94 3.02 9.87
N PHE A 17 -12.73 2.54 10.20
CA PHE A 17 -12.25 2.56 11.56
C PHE A 17 -12.00 4.00 12.05
N PRO A 18 -12.45 4.39 13.27
CA PRO A 18 -12.62 5.80 13.62
C PRO A 18 -11.35 6.58 13.95
N TRP A 19 -10.24 5.92 14.30
CA TRP A 19 -9.04 6.61 14.81
C TRP A 19 -7.86 6.58 13.84
N PHE A 20 -7.59 5.42 13.25
CA PHE A 20 -6.45 5.21 12.35
C PHE A 20 -6.85 4.24 11.24
N PRO A 21 -7.82 4.60 10.38
CA PRO A 21 -8.32 3.73 9.31
C PRO A 21 -7.15 3.20 8.46
N GLY A 22 -6.17 4.06 8.23
CA GLY A 22 -4.98 3.68 7.51
C GLY A 22 -4.13 2.58 8.17
N THR A 23 -3.84 2.72 9.46
CA THR A 23 -3.10 1.66 10.18
C THR A 23 -3.84 0.31 10.09
N VAL A 24 -5.17 0.32 10.17
CA VAL A 24 -5.98 -0.90 10.04
C VAL A 24 -5.99 -1.43 8.60
N GLY A 25 -6.05 -0.55 7.60
CA GLY A 25 -5.93 -0.90 6.18
C GLY A 25 -4.58 -1.54 5.86
N THR A 26 -3.49 -0.94 6.33
CA THR A 26 -2.13 -1.49 6.21
C THR A 26 -1.99 -2.84 6.91
N LEU A 27 -2.61 -3.05 8.08
CA LEU A 27 -2.64 -4.37 8.73
C LEU A 27 -3.36 -5.42 7.87
N MET A 28 -4.43 -5.03 7.18
CA MET A 28 -5.14 -5.90 6.23
C MET A 28 -4.28 -6.24 5.01
N ALA A 29 -3.33 -5.37 4.63
CA ALA A 29 -2.38 -5.64 3.56
C ALA A 29 -1.37 -6.75 3.89
N ILE A 30 -1.13 -7.07 5.17
CA ILE A 30 -0.17 -8.11 5.59
C ILE A 30 -0.43 -9.47 4.92
N PRO A 31 -1.62 -10.11 5.07
CA PRO A 31 -1.89 -11.39 4.42
C PRO A 31 -1.75 -11.34 2.89
N LEU A 32 -2.14 -10.22 2.26
CA LEU A 32 -1.97 -10.02 0.82
C LEU A 32 -0.49 -9.95 0.43
N SER A 33 0.34 -9.25 1.22
CA SER A 33 1.79 -9.16 0.98
C SER A 33 2.49 -10.51 1.14
N LEU A 34 2.08 -11.33 2.12
CA LEU A 34 2.62 -12.66 2.32
C LEU A 34 2.23 -13.60 1.18
N ALA A 35 1.00 -13.50 0.68
CA ALA A 35 0.55 -14.25 -0.50
C ALA A 35 1.35 -13.85 -1.76
N LEU A 36 1.57 -12.54 -1.94
CA LEU A 36 2.38 -11.99 -3.03
C LEU A 36 3.82 -12.53 -2.95
N ASN A 37 4.46 -12.50 -1.79
CA ASN A 37 5.82 -13.01 -1.62
C ASN A 37 5.93 -14.53 -1.79
N ARG A 38 4.93 -15.30 -1.37
CA ARG A 38 4.86 -16.75 -1.67
C ARG A 38 4.77 -17.00 -3.16
N MET A 39 3.98 -16.20 -3.88
CA MET A 39 3.91 -16.28 -5.33
C MET A 39 5.22 -15.87 -5.99
N ALA A 40 5.94 -14.87 -5.47
CA ALA A 40 7.26 -14.51 -5.97
C ALA A 40 8.29 -15.65 -5.80
N ALA A 41 8.20 -16.41 -4.70
CA ALA A 41 9.04 -17.59 -4.51
C ALA A 41 8.78 -18.70 -5.55
N ALA A 42 7.55 -18.78 -6.09
CA ALA A 42 7.20 -19.72 -7.17
C ALA A 42 7.51 -19.13 -8.57
N SER A 43 7.22 -17.86 -8.79
CA SER A 43 7.42 -17.14 -10.05
C SER A 43 7.46 -15.63 -9.84
N ILE A 44 8.66 -15.06 -9.89
CA ILE A 44 8.88 -13.61 -9.81
C ILE A 44 8.09 -12.85 -10.91
N PRO A 45 8.10 -13.27 -12.19
CA PRO A 45 7.35 -12.55 -13.23
C PRO A 45 5.85 -12.49 -12.96
N LEU A 46 5.25 -13.59 -12.50
CA LEU A 46 3.83 -13.62 -12.14
C LEU A 46 3.55 -12.68 -10.97
N SER A 47 4.42 -12.70 -9.95
CA SER A 47 4.26 -11.83 -8.79
C SER A 47 4.36 -10.34 -9.12
N LEU A 48 5.31 -9.97 -9.99
CA LEU A 48 5.45 -8.61 -10.49
C LEU A 48 4.23 -8.17 -11.28
N LEU A 49 3.71 -9.04 -12.15
CA LEU A 49 2.50 -8.77 -12.91
C LEU A 49 1.30 -8.52 -11.99
N THR A 50 1.10 -9.35 -10.97
CA THR A 50 0.01 -9.17 -9.99
C THR A 50 0.17 -7.90 -9.18
N LEU A 51 1.38 -7.59 -8.69
CA LEU A 51 1.63 -6.34 -7.97
C LEU A 51 1.31 -5.12 -8.86
N THR A 52 1.78 -5.13 -10.09
CA THR A 52 1.58 -4.02 -11.04
C THR A 52 0.09 -3.86 -11.39
N ALA A 53 -0.60 -4.97 -11.66
CA ALA A 53 -2.04 -4.96 -11.91
C ALA A 53 -2.83 -4.46 -10.70
N PHE A 54 -2.43 -4.83 -9.49
CA PHE A 54 -3.04 -4.34 -8.26
C PHE A 54 -2.85 -2.83 -8.09
N ILE A 55 -1.64 -2.31 -8.30
CA ILE A 55 -1.35 -0.87 -8.22
C ILE A 55 -2.18 -0.07 -9.24
N VAL A 56 -2.16 -0.50 -10.50
CA VAL A 56 -2.92 0.18 -11.58
C VAL A 56 -4.42 0.13 -11.29
N GLY A 57 -4.93 -1.02 -10.85
CA GLY A 57 -6.33 -1.16 -10.46
C GLY A 57 -6.70 -0.28 -9.27
N SER A 58 -5.83 -0.22 -8.26
CA SER A 58 -6.04 0.58 -7.04
C SER A 58 -6.16 2.06 -7.36
N SER A 59 -5.35 2.59 -8.28
CA SER A 59 -5.48 3.98 -8.74
C SER A 59 -6.89 4.29 -9.30
N TRP A 60 -7.45 3.38 -10.10
CA TRP A 60 -8.83 3.53 -10.60
C TRP A 60 -9.86 3.45 -9.46
N PHE A 61 -9.65 2.58 -8.48
CA PHE A 61 -10.52 2.48 -7.31
C PHE A 61 -10.44 3.73 -6.42
N CYS A 62 -9.26 4.31 -6.21
CA CYS A 62 -9.08 5.56 -5.47
C CYS A 62 -9.87 6.70 -6.14
N GLN A 63 -9.77 6.83 -7.48
CA GLN A 63 -10.56 7.80 -8.24
C GLN A 63 -12.07 7.62 -8.00
N LYS A 64 -12.56 6.38 -8.01
CA LYS A 64 -13.97 6.08 -7.73
C LYS A 64 -14.34 6.31 -6.28
N GLY A 65 -13.41 6.09 -5.35
CA GLY A 65 -13.57 6.40 -3.93
C GLY A 65 -13.82 7.88 -3.71
N GLU A 66 -12.97 8.75 -4.25
CA GLU A 66 -13.12 10.21 -4.16
C GLU A 66 -14.46 10.68 -4.74
N GLU A 67 -14.85 10.14 -5.91
CA GLU A 67 -16.14 10.44 -6.56
C GLU A 67 -17.35 10.04 -5.69
N ILE A 68 -17.28 8.90 -5.01
CA ILE A 68 -18.37 8.37 -4.18
C ILE A 68 -18.44 9.08 -2.82
N PHE A 69 -17.30 9.40 -2.22
CA PHE A 69 -17.24 10.09 -0.93
C PHE A 69 -17.40 11.60 -1.04
N HIS A 70 -17.27 12.17 -2.25
CA HIS A 70 -17.26 13.61 -2.50
C HIS A 70 -16.19 14.35 -1.68
N GLU A 71 -15.06 13.69 -1.46
CA GLU A 71 -13.96 14.13 -0.62
C GLU A 71 -12.65 13.73 -1.30
N LYS A 72 -11.78 14.71 -1.57
CA LYS A 72 -10.45 14.46 -2.10
C LYS A 72 -9.62 13.79 -1.01
N ASP A 73 -8.92 12.72 -1.36
CA ASP A 73 -8.05 11.97 -0.44
C ASP A 73 -8.78 11.59 0.87
N SER A 74 -9.98 11.01 0.72
CA SER A 74 -10.80 10.62 1.88
C SER A 74 -10.07 9.54 2.69
N SER A 75 -9.92 9.77 4.00
CA SER A 75 -9.31 8.81 4.94
C SER A 75 -9.94 7.40 4.98
N LYS A 76 -11.08 7.21 4.30
CA LYS A 76 -11.75 5.91 4.13
C LYS A 76 -11.19 5.09 2.98
N ILE A 77 -10.48 5.72 2.06
CA ILE A 77 -9.73 5.08 0.99
C ILE A 77 -8.47 4.52 1.66
N VAL A 78 -8.32 3.19 1.65
CA VAL A 78 -7.15 2.50 2.23
C VAL A 78 -6.54 1.51 1.24
N ILE A 79 -7.06 1.46 0.01
CA ILE A 79 -6.57 0.59 -1.05
C ILE A 79 -5.23 1.07 -1.63
N ASP A 80 -5.02 2.38 -1.59
CA ASP A 80 -3.75 3.08 -1.78
C ASP A 80 -2.68 2.59 -0.78
N GLU A 81 -3.00 2.59 0.51
CA GLU A 81 -2.07 2.12 1.53
C GLU A 81 -1.78 0.62 1.43
N ILE A 82 -2.79 -0.17 1.06
CA ILE A 82 -2.59 -1.60 0.77
C ILE A 82 -1.62 -1.74 -0.40
N ALA A 83 -1.78 -0.98 -1.48
CA ALA A 83 -0.88 -1.02 -2.63
C ALA A 83 0.54 -0.56 -2.26
N GLY A 84 0.67 0.51 -1.48
CA GLY A 84 1.94 1.01 -0.95
C GLY A 84 2.66 -0.04 -0.10
N PHE A 85 1.95 -0.72 0.80
CA PHE A 85 2.51 -1.76 1.66
C PHE A 85 2.89 -3.04 0.88
N LEU A 86 2.11 -3.43 -0.13
CA LEU A 86 2.47 -4.55 -1.00
C LEU A 86 3.80 -4.29 -1.71
N LEU A 87 4.03 -3.06 -2.18
CA LEU A 87 5.32 -2.64 -2.73
C LEU A 87 6.41 -2.62 -1.66
N ALA A 88 6.12 -2.05 -0.49
CA ALA A 88 7.05 -1.94 0.63
C ALA A 88 7.64 -3.29 1.05
N ASN A 89 6.80 -4.31 1.18
CA ASN A 89 7.18 -5.63 1.67
C ASN A 89 7.53 -6.62 0.54
N PHE A 90 7.58 -6.17 -0.71
CA PHE A 90 7.81 -7.05 -1.86
C PHE A 90 9.17 -7.75 -1.78
N LEU A 91 9.20 -9.05 -2.07
CA LEU A 91 10.40 -9.92 -2.00
C LEU A 91 11.05 -10.01 -0.62
N SER A 92 10.34 -9.65 0.45
CA SER A 92 10.78 -9.91 1.81
C SER A 92 10.48 -11.36 2.21
N PRO A 93 11.34 -12.00 3.03
CA PRO A 93 11.02 -13.28 3.65
C PRO A 93 9.70 -13.19 4.42
N ALA A 94 8.89 -14.25 4.35
CA ALA A 94 7.59 -14.35 5.02
C ALA A 94 7.73 -14.60 6.53
N GLU A 95 8.49 -13.74 7.20
CA GLU A 95 8.84 -13.83 8.61
C GLU A 95 8.29 -12.64 9.38
N PHE A 96 8.07 -12.83 10.69
CA PHE A 96 7.54 -11.79 11.57
C PHE A 96 8.45 -10.56 11.61
N LYS A 97 9.77 -10.76 11.77
CA LYS A 97 10.74 -9.66 11.88
C LYS A 97 10.76 -8.80 10.62
N SER A 98 10.82 -9.42 9.44
CA SER A 98 10.79 -8.76 8.14
C SER A 98 9.50 -7.98 7.90
N THR A 99 8.35 -8.62 8.19
CA THR A 99 7.03 -8.00 8.00
C THR A 99 6.80 -6.85 8.97
N ALA A 100 7.22 -7.00 10.24
CA ALA A 100 7.13 -5.94 11.25
C ALA A 100 8.03 -4.76 10.89
N ALA A 101 9.26 -5.00 10.41
CA ALA A 101 10.14 -3.94 9.93
C ALA A 101 9.53 -3.21 8.73
N ALA A 102 8.99 -3.94 7.76
CA ALA A 102 8.29 -3.34 6.63
C ALA A 102 7.13 -2.46 7.09
N PHE A 103 6.30 -2.94 8.01
CA PHE A 103 5.14 -2.21 8.52
C PHE A 103 5.54 -0.91 9.20
N LEU A 104 6.53 -0.96 10.10
CA LEU A 104 6.96 0.21 10.86
C LEU A 104 7.62 1.26 9.97
N ILE A 105 8.50 0.84 9.07
CA ILE A 105 9.20 1.74 8.15
C ILE A 105 8.22 2.35 7.15
N PHE A 106 7.31 1.56 6.60
CA PHE A 106 6.27 2.05 5.69
C PHE A 106 5.39 3.09 6.36
N ARG A 107 4.80 2.79 7.52
CA ARG A 107 3.96 3.75 8.24
C ARG A 107 4.72 5.01 8.62
N PHE A 108 6.01 4.91 8.94
CA PHE A 108 6.83 6.10 9.19
C PHE A 108 6.90 7.01 7.95
N PHE A 109 7.19 6.48 6.76
CA PHE A 109 7.28 7.28 5.55
C PHE A 109 5.94 7.78 5.04
N ASP A 110 4.90 6.96 5.14
CA ASP A 110 3.54 7.30 4.74
C ASP A 110 2.95 8.41 5.64
N ILE A 111 3.15 8.35 6.96
CA ILE A 111 2.65 9.41 7.86
C ILE A 111 3.43 10.74 7.67
N ILE A 112 4.74 10.66 7.44
CA ILE A 112 5.59 11.86 7.31
C ILE A 112 5.50 12.47 5.90
N LYS A 113 5.23 11.65 4.88
CA LYS A 113 5.18 12.02 3.46
C LYS A 113 6.45 12.75 3.02
N VAL A 114 7.59 12.07 3.18
CA VAL A 114 8.91 12.59 2.77
C VAL A 114 8.92 12.90 1.28
N PHE A 115 9.51 14.04 0.89
CA PHE A 115 9.59 14.47 -0.51
C PHE A 115 10.16 13.36 -1.42
N PRO A 116 9.49 13.00 -2.54
CA PRO A 116 8.40 13.75 -3.19
C PRO A 116 6.97 13.24 -2.90
N ALA A 117 6.73 12.45 -1.84
CA ALA A 117 5.39 11.94 -1.53
C ALA A 117 4.36 13.06 -1.35
N ARG A 118 4.66 14.06 -0.49
CA ARG A 118 3.73 15.16 -0.21
C ARG A 118 3.35 16.01 -1.43
N PRO A 119 4.28 16.41 -2.33
CA PRO A 119 3.89 17.06 -3.59
C PRO A 119 3.04 16.17 -4.52
N ALA A 120 3.16 14.84 -4.46
CA ALA A 120 2.44 13.94 -5.36
C ALA A 120 0.92 13.98 -5.15
N GLU A 121 0.44 14.27 -3.94
CA GLU A 121 -0.98 14.46 -3.60
C GLU A 121 -1.64 15.61 -4.41
N GLN A 122 -0.84 16.52 -4.96
CA GLN A 122 -1.35 17.63 -5.77
C GLN A 122 -1.79 17.17 -7.17
N ILE A 123 -1.32 16.00 -7.61
CA ILE A 123 -1.77 15.40 -8.87
C ILE A 123 -3.26 15.06 -8.75
N PRO A 124 -4.10 15.48 -9.71
CA PRO A 124 -5.53 15.26 -9.62
C PRO A 124 -5.90 13.78 -9.80
N GLY A 125 -6.92 13.36 -9.06
CA GLY A 125 -7.55 12.06 -9.18
C GLY A 125 -6.80 10.92 -8.49
N GLY A 126 -7.28 9.69 -8.72
CA GLY A 126 -6.78 8.49 -8.06
C GLY A 126 -5.32 8.13 -8.33
N VAL A 127 -4.64 8.82 -9.25
CA VAL A 127 -3.19 8.73 -9.40
C VAL A 127 -2.48 9.51 -8.30
N GLY A 128 -2.92 10.71 -7.96
CA GLY A 128 -2.32 11.49 -6.87
C GLY A 128 -2.50 10.82 -5.52
N VAL A 129 -3.67 10.21 -5.29
CA VAL A 129 -4.03 9.50 -4.06
C VAL A 129 -3.15 8.28 -3.79
N ILE A 130 -2.73 7.54 -4.82
CA ILE A 130 -1.91 6.34 -4.61
C ILE A 130 -0.41 6.64 -4.62
N LEU A 131 0.02 7.76 -5.20
CA LEU A 131 1.43 8.00 -5.49
C LEU A 131 2.26 8.27 -4.24
N ASP A 132 1.73 9.00 -3.26
CA ASP A 132 2.40 9.26 -1.99
C ASP A 132 2.66 7.95 -1.21
N ASP A 133 1.66 7.05 -1.14
CA ASP A 133 1.79 5.70 -0.58
C ASP A 133 2.81 4.83 -1.35
N LEU A 134 2.82 4.90 -2.69
CA LEU A 134 3.81 4.18 -3.49
C LEU A 134 5.22 4.71 -3.28
N ILE A 135 5.39 6.01 -3.08
CA ILE A 135 6.68 6.63 -2.76
C ILE A 135 7.16 6.16 -1.38
N ALA A 136 6.27 6.15 -0.37
CA ALA A 136 6.57 5.58 0.94
C ALA A 136 6.91 4.08 0.86
N GLY A 137 6.19 3.34 0.01
CA GLY A 137 6.45 1.94 -0.29
C GLY A 137 7.83 1.73 -0.92
N LEU A 138 8.22 2.55 -1.89
CA LEU A 138 9.52 2.47 -2.54
C LEU A 138 10.69 2.77 -1.59
N TYR A 139 10.54 3.76 -0.70
CA TYR A 139 11.53 4.02 0.35
C TYR A 139 11.70 2.84 1.28
N THR A 140 10.58 2.28 1.72
CA THR A 140 10.59 1.12 2.61
C THR A 140 11.22 -0.09 1.94
N PHE A 141 10.82 -0.39 0.70
CA PHE A 141 11.40 -1.47 -0.09
C PHE A 141 12.93 -1.32 -0.19
N SER A 142 13.40 -0.12 -0.53
CA SER A 142 14.83 0.18 -0.68
C SER A 142 15.59 -0.02 0.63
N ILE A 143 15.05 0.47 1.74
CA ILE A 143 15.65 0.32 3.06
C ILE A 143 15.68 -1.15 3.48
N LEU A 144 14.60 -1.91 3.26
CA LEU A 144 14.59 -3.34 3.56
C LEU A 144 15.64 -4.09 2.72
N ARG A 145 15.78 -3.79 1.42
CA ARG A 145 16.83 -4.40 0.58
C ARG A 145 18.22 -4.13 1.16
N LEU A 146 18.48 -2.92 1.65
CA LEU A 146 19.73 -2.59 2.33
C LEU A 146 19.90 -3.37 3.64
N LEU A 147 18.88 -3.44 4.49
CA LEU A 147 18.95 -4.17 5.76
C LEU A 147 19.22 -5.67 5.56
N PHE A 148 18.60 -6.30 4.54
CA PHE A 148 18.89 -7.69 4.17
C PHE A 148 20.31 -7.83 3.61
N PHE A 149 20.75 -6.91 2.75
CA PHE A 149 22.10 -6.93 2.19
C PHE A 149 23.19 -6.89 3.27
N TRP A 150 22.98 -6.10 4.33
CA TRP A 150 23.90 -6.00 5.47
C TRP A 150 23.61 -7.01 6.60
N SER A 151 22.69 -7.97 6.38
CA SER A 151 22.34 -9.02 7.35
C SER A 151 21.81 -8.52 8.70
N PHE A 152 21.23 -7.31 8.74
CA PHE A 152 20.49 -6.81 9.92
C PHE A 152 19.10 -7.46 10.04
N LEU A 153 18.57 -7.91 8.90
CA LEU A 153 17.33 -8.67 8.76
C LEU A 153 17.60 -9.99 8.05
#